data_AF-A0A485AJR0-F1
#
_entry.id   AF-A0A485AJR0-F1
#
_cell.length_a   1.000
_cell.length_b   1.000
_cell.length_c   1.000
_cell.angle_alpha   90.00
_cell.angle_beta   90.00
_cell.angle_gamma   90.00
#
_symmetry.space_group_name_H-M   'P 1'
#
loop_
_entity.id
_entity.type
_entity.pdbx_description
1 polymer ?
#
loop_
_entity_poly.entity_id
_entity_poly.type
_entity_poly.pdbx_seq_one_letter_code
_entity_poly.pdbx_strand_id
1 'polypeptide(L)'
;MLQLKKWHQELNQTGSHPGDANMEMRRFHRNVYLAGLQLQLLNPQLCSHVAESMGREKLTLDALCGELVSAQLLPIPPGEAPAPATEPAASSDDFSKQQLRQMRALMSDALSRLPAPAPAAAADDASREELTLLRGEVAQLKTLLNQQHLLLQQLRLSGRAAAPAADNTRSGQTEELDLSTLGAPAQKMKQIRQKGIF
;
A
#
# COMPACT_ATOMS: atom_id res chain seq x y z
N MET A 1 18.10 0.91 18.67
CA MET A 1 17.11 1.42 19.66
C MET A 1 17.56 2.64 20.47
N LEU A 2 18.85 2.78 20.83
CA LEU A 2 19.33 3.93 21.63
C LEU A 2 19.17 5.29 20.91
N GLN A 3 19.43 5.34 19.61
CA GLN A 3 19.28 6.56 18.80
C GLN A 3 17.83 7.05 18.71
N LEU A 4 16.85 6.15 18.56
CA LEU A 4 15.42 6.53 18.52
C LEU A 4 14.96 7.08 19.87
N LYS A 5 15.41 6.49 20.98
CA LYS A 5 15.15 7.02 22.32
C LYS A 5 15.77 8.40 22.53
N LYS A 6 17.00 8.60 22.05
CA LYS A 6 17.68 9.89 22.09
C LYS A 6 16.93 10.95 21.28
N TRP A 7 16.56 10.64 20.04
CA TRP A 7 15.76 11.51 19.19
C TRP A 7 14.42 11.87 19.84
N HIS A 8 13.70 10.90 20.40
CA HIS A 8 12.45 11.16 21.11
C HIS A 8 12.63 12.05 22.34
N GLN A 9 13.73 11.87 23.09
CA GLN A 9 14.06 12.73 24.23
C GLN A 9 14.40 14.15 23.77
N GLU A 10 15.22 14.30 22.73
CA GLU A 10 15.55 15.59 22.11
C GLU A 10 14.27 16.31 21.65
N LEU A 11 13.37 15.59 20.96
CA LEU A 11 12.09 16.12 20.47
C LEU A 11 11.20 16.67 21.59
N ASN A 12 11.22 16.03 22.76
CA ASN A 12 10.46 16.47 23.94
C ASN A 12 11.20 17.57 24.74
N GLN A 13 12.53 17.68 24.62
CA GLN A 13 13.34 18.67 25.31
C GLN A 13 13.49 19.99 24.55
N THR A 14 13.30 20.00 23.23
CA THR A 14 13.57 21.17 22.36
C THR A 14 12.56 22.33 22.55
N GLY A 15 11.68 22.28 23.56
CA GLY A 15 10.82 23.41 23.93
C GLY A 15 9.74 23.78 22.91
N SER A 16 9.56 22.98 21.86
CA SER A 16 8.45 23.13 20.92
C SER A 16 7.12 22.85 21.63
N HIS A 17 6.06 23.52 21.19
CA HIS A 17 4.71 23.31 21.75
C HIS A 17 4.41 21.80 21.77
N PRO A 18 3.71 21.25 22.77
CA PRO A 18 3.39 19.82 22.83
C PRO A 18 2.66 19.30 21.57
N GLY A 19 2.06 20.20 20.77
CA GLY A 19 1.52 19.87 19.45
C GLY A 19 2.57 19.53 18.38
N ASP A 20 3.76 20.14 18.42
CA ASP A 20 4.80 19.97 17.41
C ASP A 20 5.50 18.62 17.55
N ALA A 21 5.85 18.23 18.79
CA ALA A 21 6.40 16.90 19.07
C ALA A 21 5.45 15.78 18.60
N ASN A 22 4.14 15.97 18.80
CA ASN A 22 3.12 15.03 18.34
C ASN A 22 2.97 15.04 16.80
N MET A 23 3.11 16.20 16.15
CA MET A 23 3.13 16.29 14.68
C MET A 23 4.36 15.58 14.09
N GLU A 24 5.55 15.77 14.67
CA GLU A 24 6.76 15.08 14.25
C GLU A 24 6.67 13.57 14.48
N MET A 25 6.12 13.15 15.62
CA MET A 25 5.85 11.73 15.87
C MET A 25 4.89 11.13 14.85
N ARG A 26 3.81 11.85 14.48
CA ARG A 26 2.88 11.42 13.43
C ARG A 26 3.54 11.36 12.06
N ARG A 27 4.39 12.35 11.72
CA ARG A 27 5.19 12.35 10.47
C ARG A 27 6.14 11.16 10.42
N PHE A 28 6.82 10.88 11.52
CA PHE A 28 7.70 9.72 11.64
C PHE A 28 6.95 8.41 11.35
N HIS A 29 5.84 8.15 12.05
CA HIS A 29 5.03 6.95 11.82
C HIS A 29 4.50 6.86 10.38
N ARG A 30 4.03 7.98 9.82
CA ARG A 30 3.58 8.04 8.42
C ARG A 30 4.70 7.66 7.46
N ASN A 31 5.91 8.19 7.65
CA ASN A 31 7.04 7.93 6.77
C ASN A 31 7.51 6.47 6.87
N VAL A 32 7.58 5.91 8.09
CA VAL A 32 7.92 4.50 8.31
C VAL A 32 6.90 3.58 7.61
N TYR A 33 5.61 3.87 7.75
CA TYR A 33 4.55 3.10 7.10
C TYR A 33 4.63 3.19 5.57
N LEU A 34 4.79 4.40 5.02
CA LEU A 34 4.89 4.62 3.58
C LEU A 34 6.13 3.95 2.99
N ALA A 35 7.27 4.00 3.68
CA ALA A 35 8.47 3.29 3.26
C ALA A 35 8.22 1.77 3.23
N GLY A 36 7.64 1.20 4.30
CA GLY A 36 7.29 -0.22 4.33
C GLY A 36 6.35 -0.62 3.18
N LEU A 37 5.33 0.20 2.89
CA LEU A 37 4.43 -0.03 1.77
C LEU A 37 5.15 0.05 0.42
N GLN A 38 6.07 1.01 0.24
CA GLN A 38 6.89 1.11 -0.97
C GLN A 38 7.79 -0.10 -1.16
N LEU A 39 8.44 -0.58 -0.10
CA LEU A 39 9.22 -1.84 -0.15
C LEU A 39 8.33 -3.01 -0.56
N GLN A 40 7.13 -3.12 0.01
CA GLN A 40 6.17 -4.17 -0.32
C GLN A 40 5.72 -4.13 -1.79
N LEU A 41 5.52 -2.93 -2.35
CA LEU A 41 5.13 -2.74 -3.76
C LEU A 41 6.28 -3.07 -4.73
N LEU A 42 7.53 -2.84 -4.33
CA LEU A 42 8.71 -3.19 -5.13
C LEU A 42 8.93 -4.70 -5.17
N ASN A 43 8.98 -5.33 -4.00
CA ASN A 43 9.05 -6.78 -3.87
C ASN A 43 8.62 -7.18 -2.45
N PRO A 44 7.61 -8.06 -2.29
CA PRO A 44 7.13 -8.47 -0.96
C PRO A 44 8.24 -9.09 -0.09
N GLN A 45 9.24 -9.73 -0.69
CA GLN A 45 10.36 -10.34 0.01
C GLN A 45 11.34 -9.30 0.58
N LEU A 46 11.39 -8.08 0.03
CA LEU A 46 12.20 -6.99 0.59
C LEU A 46 11.68 -6.60 1.97
N CYS A 47 10.36 -6.49 2.12
CA CYS A 47 9.76 -6.06 3.38
C CYS A 47 10.02 -7.07 4.50
N SER A 48 9.87 -8.38 4.23
CA SER A 48 10.17 -9.43 5.21
C SER A 48 11.64 -9.45 5.58
N HIS A 49 12.54 -9.41 4.60
CA HIS A 49 13.98 -9.47 4.84
C HIS A 49 14.48 -8.25 5.62
N VAL A 50 13.98 -7.06 5.31
CA VAL A 50 14.27 -5.83 6.09
C VAL A 50 13.70 -5.94 7.50
N ALA A 51 12.47 -6.42 7.68
CA ALA A 51 11.89 -6.59 9.01
C ALA A 51 12.68 -7.57 9.90
N GLU A 52 13.13 -8.70 9.34
CA GLU A 52 13.98 -9.66 10.05
C GLU A 52 15.35 -9.07 10.39
N SER A 53 15.91 -8.25 9.49
CA SER A 53 17.20 -7.60 9.69
C SER A 53 17.20 -6.56 10.82
N MET A 54 16.07 -5.89 11.07
CA MET A 54 15.95 -4.91 12.16
C MET A 54 16.16 -5.51 13.55
N GLY A 55 16.05 -6.83 13.71
CA GLY A 55 16.36 -7.54 14.96
C GLY A 55 17.85 -7.83 15.16
N ARG A 56 18.71 -7.60 14.16
CA ARG A 56 20.14 -7.94 14.21
C ARG A 56 20.97 -6.75 14.70
N GLU A 57 21.48 -6.80 15.93
CA GLU A 57 22.14 -5.66 16.59
C GLU A 57 23.47 -5.20 15.93
N LYS A 58 24.11 -6.04 15.11
CA LYS A 58 25.43 -5.76 14.50
C LYS A 58 25.37 -5.47 13.01
N LEU A 59 24.18 -5.48 12.42
CA LEU A 59 24.05 -5.30 10.98
C LEU A 59 24.18 -3.82 10.61
N THR A 60 25.18 -3.49 9.80
CA THR A 60 25.29 -2.16 9.19
C THR A 60 24.41 -2.07 7.95
N LEU A 61 24.08 -0.84 7.54
CA LEU A 61 23.31 -0.59 6.32
C LEU A 61 23.99 -1.21 5.08
N ASP A 62 25.30 -1.03 4.94
CA ASP A 62 26.06 -1.58 3.80
C ASP A 62 26.01 -3.11 3.77
N ALA A 63 26.07 -3.77 4.93
CA ALA A 63 25.97 -5.23 5.03
C ALA A 63 24.56 -5.71 4.65
N LEU A 64 23.51 -5.01 5.08
CA LEU A 64 22.13 -5.29 4.67
C LEU A 64 21.96 -5.12 3.16
N CYS A 65 22.48 -4.04 2.58
CA CYS A 65 22.44 -3.83 1.14
C CYS A 65 23.17 -4.94 0.38
N GLY A 66 24.33 -5.38 0.86
CA GLY A 66 25.06 -6.54 0.31
C GLY A 66 24.24 -7.83 0.35
N GLU A 67 23.59 -8.13 1.48
CA GLU A 67 22.68 -9.28 1.60
C GLU A 67 21.52 -9.20 0.60
N LEU A 68 20.87 -8.04 0.48
CA LEU A 68 19.75 -7.84 -0.44
C LEU A 68 20.17 -7.92 -1.92
N VAL A 69 21.38 -7.47 -2.27
CA VAL A 69 21.95 -7.64 -3.61
C VAL A 69 22.27 -9.11 -3.87
N SER A 70 22.87 -9.82 -2.90
CA SER A 70 23.17 -11.25 -3.02
C SER A 70 21.90 -12.11 -3.19
N ALA A 71 20.80 -11.69 -2.55
CA ALA A 71 19.48 -12.29 -2.66
C ALA A 71 18.72 -11.85 -3.94
N GLN A 72 19.34 -11.04 -4.81
CA GLN A 72 18.74 -10.49 -6.03
C GLN A 72 17.47 -9.66 -5.79
N LEU A 73 17.31 -9.13 -4.57
CA LEU A 73 16.18 -8.29 -4.17
C LEU A 73 16.41 -6.82 -4.50
N LEU A 74 17.67 -6.41 -4.65
CA LEU A 74 18.08 -5.09 -5.16
C LEU A 74 18.82 -5.23 -6.49
N PRO A 75 18.69 -4.27 -7.42
CA PRO A 75 19.49 -4.23 -8.64
C PRO A 75 20.99 -4.22 -8.29
N ILE A 76 21.74 -5.16 -8.85
CA ILE A 76 23.20 -5.23 -8.66
C ILE A 76 23.81 -3.95 -9.26
N PRO A 77 24.60 -3.17 -8.50
CA PRO A 77 25.32 -2.04 -9.07
C PRO A 77 26.29 -2.57 -10.15
N PRO A 78 26.34 -1.95 -11.35
CA PRO A 78 27.22 -2.37 -12.43
C PRO A 78 28.67 -2.09 -12.03
N GLY A 79 29.33 -3.04 -11.36
CA GLY A 79 30.71 -2.87 -10.91
C GLY A 79 31.30 -4.01 -10.06
N GLU A 80 30.49 -4.86 -9.43
CA GLU A 80 30.98 -5.88 -8.50
C GLU A 80 30.61 -7.32 -8.93
N ALA A 81 30.99 -7.70 -10.15
CA ALA A 81 31.09 -9.11 -10.53
C ALA A 81 32.55 -9.56 -10.38
N PRO A 82 32.84 -10.71 -9.73
CA PRO A 82 34.20 -11.19 -9.56
C PRO A 82 34.79 -11.60 -10.91
N ALA A 83 35.95 -11.05 -11.23
CA ALA A 83 36.70 -11.34 -12.44
C ALA A 83 37.08 -12.83 -12.54
N PRO A 84 36.99 -13.41 -13.74
CA PRO A 84 38.03 -14.28 -14.25
C PRO A 84 38.88 -13.52 -15.28
N ALA A 85 40.15 -13.87 -15.24
CA ALA A 85 41.30 -13.35 -15.96
C ALA A 85 41.09 -12.94 -17.44
N THR A 86 41.70 -11.78 -17.75
CA THR A 86 42.55 -11.48 -18.92
C THR A 86 42.04 -11.86 -20.32
N GLU A 87 41.65 -10.84 -21.10
CA GLU A 87 42.08 -10.63 -22.50
C GLU A 87 41.68 -9.22 -23.00
N PRO A 88 42.40 -8.64 -23.99
CA PRO A 88 42.55 -7.20 -24.17
C PRO A 88 41.40 -6.51 -24.91
N ALA A 89 41.35 -5.19 -24.74
CA ALA A 89 40.40 -4.23 -25.29
C ALA A 89 39.94 -4.51 -26.73
N ALA A 90 38.63 -4.76 -26.87
CA ALA A 90 37.87 -4.41 -28.06
C ALA A 90 36.61 -3.65 -27.60
N SER A 91 36.37 -2.52 -28.27
CA SER A 91 35.41 -1.46 -27.98
C SER A 91 33.94 -1.92 -27.93
N SER A 92 33.51 -2.48 -26.81
CA SER A 92 32.08 -2.66 -26.48
C SER A 92 31.38 -1.37 -26.02
N ASP A 93 32.15 -0.30 -25.79
CA ASP A 93 31.67 0.99 -25.28
C ASP A 93 30.91 1.84 -26.32
N ASP A 94 31.04 1.50 -27.62
CA ASP A 94 30.40 2.27 -28.70
C ASP A 94 28.92 1.92 -28.87
N PHE A 95 28.51 0.70 -28.54
CA PHE A 95 27.10 0.31 -28.51
C PHE A 95 26.33 1.12 -27.44
N SER A 96 27.00 1.53 -26.36
CA SER A 96 26.36 2.19 -25.21
C SER A 96 26.05 3.67 -25.41
N LYS A 97 26.89 4.46 -26.10
CA LYS A 97 26.68 5.92 -26.18
C LYS A 97 25.78 6.34 -27.35
N GLN A 98 25.93 5.68 -28.49
CA GLN A 98 25.17 6.04 -29.69
C GLN A 98 23.71 5.59 -29.56
N GLN A 99 23.46 4.39 -29.03
CA GLN A 99 22.09 3.92 -28.77
C GLN A 99 21.38 4.76 -27.71
N LEU A 100 22.09 5.20 -26.66
CA LEU A 100 21.49 6.02 -25.60
C LEU A 100 21.17 7.43 -26.10
N ARG A 101 21.99 7.99 -27.02
CA ARG A 101 21.63 9.21 -27.76
C ARG A 101 20.42 9.00 -28.65
N GLN A 102 20.34 7.87 -29.36
CA GLN A 102 19.20 7.55 -30.23
C GLN A 102 17.92 7.38 -29.42
N MET A 103 17.98 6.68 -28.29
CA MET A 103 16.83 6.49 -27.42
C MET A 103 16.40 7.80 -26.75
N ARG A 104 17.35 8.63 -26.31
CA ARG A 104 17.06 9.99 -25.83
C ARG A 104 16.40 10.85 -26.90
N ALA A 105 16.85 10.76 -28.16
CA ALA A 105 16.26 11.49 -29.28
C ALA A 105 14.82 11.04 -29.55
N LEU A 106 14.56 9.73 -29.52
CA LEU A 106 13.21 9.17 -29.66
C LEU A 106 12.28 9.59 -28.51
N MET A 107 12.79 9.60 -27.27
CA MET A 107 12.02 10.08 -26.11
C MET A 107 11.74 11.58 -26.20
N SER A 108 12.71 12.39 -26.64
CA SER A 108 12.49 13.83 -26.84
C SER A 108 11.51 14.11 -27.98
N ASP A 109 11.54 13.33 -29.06
CA ASP A 109 10.59 13.46 -30.16
C ASP A 109 9.17 13.10 -29.68
N ALA A 110 9.01 12.00 -28.94
CA ALA A 110 7.75 11.60 -28.34
C ALA A 110 7.19 12.65 -27.35
N LEU A 111 8.06 13.24 -26.52
CA LEU A 111 7.68 14.32 -25.60
C LEU A 111 7.32 15.63 -26.34
N SER A 112 7.95 15.90 -27.48
CA SER A 112 7.65 17.09 -28.30
C SER A 112 6.39 16.93 -29.17
N ARG A 113 5.98 15.69 -29.47
CA ARG A 113 4.68 15.37 -30.09
C ARG A 113 3.53 15.44 -29.08
N LEU A 114 3.83 15.43 -27.79
CA LEU A 114 2.87 15.85 -26.77
C LEU A 114 2.62 17.35 -26.95
N PRO A 115 1.37 17.81 -27.07
CA PRO A 115 1.10 19.24 -27.16
C PRO A 115 1.70 19.93 -25.93
N ALA A 116 2.35 21.09 -26.16
CA ALA A 116 3.01 21.87 -25.13
C ALA A 116 2.13 22.05 -23.88
N PRO A 117 2.71 22.14 -22.67
CA PRO A 117 1.94 22.21 -21.44
C PRO A 117 1.10 23.49 -21.44
N ALA A 118 -0.19 23.33 -21.70
CA ALA A 118 -1.21 24.19 -21.11
C ALA A 118 -1.01 24.14 -19.57
N PRO A 119 -1.31 25.23 -18.85
CA PRO A 119 -1.09 25.31 -17.41
C PRO A 119 -1.73 24.09 -16.72
N ALA A 120 -1.10 23.61 -15.64
CA ALA A 120 -1.42 22.39 -14.88
C ALA A 120 -2.90 22.17 -14.48
N ALA A 121 -3.79 23.12 -14.76
CA ALA A 121 -5.23 23.00 -14.64
C ALA A 121 -5.87 21.91 -15.53
N ALA A 122 -5.36 21.67 -16.75
CA ALA A 122 -6.04 20.74 -17.68
C ALA A 122 -5.87 19.24 -17.34
N ALA A 123 -4.73 18.84 -16.76
CA ALA A 123 -4.53 17.48 -16.25
C ALA A 123 -5.28 17.24 -14.92
N ASP A 124 -5.41 18.30 -14.11
CA ASP A 124 -6.25 18.29 -12.91
C ASP A 124 -7.74 18.21 -13.28
N ASP A 125 -8.19 18.82 -14.38
CA ASP A 125 -9.59 18.74 -14.82
C ASP A 125 -9.94 17.35 -15.37
N ALA A 126 -9.09 16.72 -16.18
CA ALA A 126 -9.34 15.36 -16.67
C ALA A 126 -9.40 14.34 -15.51
N SER A 127 -8.47 14.43 -14.54
CA SER A 127 -8.49 13.55 -13.36
C SER A 127 -9.65 13.86 -12.41
N ARG A 128 -10.12 15.11 -12.33
CA ARG A 128 -11.34 15.49 -11.60
C ARG A 128 -12.59 14.93 -12.26
N GLU A 129 -12.69 15.01 -13.58
CA GLU A 129 -13.81 14.43 -14.34
C GLU A 129 -13.89 12.92 -14.10
N GLU A 130 -12.78 12.19 -14.21
CA GLU A 130 -12.72 10.75 -13.90
C GLU A 130 -13.15 10.45 -12.46
N LEU A 131 -12.70 11.24 -11.48
CA LEU A 131 -13.12 11.08 -10.08
C LEU A 131 -14.61 11.36 -9.88
N THR A 132 -15.20 12.30 -10.62
CA THR A 132 -16.65 12.55 -10.55
C THR A 132 -17.46 11.42 -11.16
N LEU A 133 -17.01 10.82 -12.26
CA LEU A 133 -17.62 9.64 -12.87
C LEU A 133 -17.58 8.45 -11.92
N LEU A 134 -16.41 8.14 -11.34
CA LEU A 134 -16.24 7.06 -10.37
C LEU A 134 -17.13 7.25 -9.13
N ARG A 135 -17.27 8.49 -8.64
CA ARG A 135 -18.18 8.81 -7.53
C ARG A 135 -19.64 8.59 -7.91
N GLY A 136 -20.02 8.91 -9.14
CA GLY A 136 -21.35 8.64 -9.70
C GLY A 136 -21.65 7.14 -9.76
N GLU A 137 -20.73 6.36 -10.30
CA GLU A 137 -20.84 4.89 -10.37
C GLU A 137 -20.95 4.26 -8.97
N VAL A 138 -20.15 4.71 -8.01
CA VAL A 138 -20.25 4.24 -6.62
C VAL A 138 -21.61 4.57 -6.01
N ALA A 139 -22.20 5.73 -6.32
CA ALA A 139 -23.53 6.09 -5.84
C ALA A 139 -24.62 5.20 -6.46
N GLN A 140 -24.50 4.87 -7.75
CA GLN A 140 -25.40 3.94 -8.43
C GLN A 140 -25.30 2.53 -7.84
N LEU A 141 -24.08 2.02 -7.64
CA LEU A 141 -23.85 0.71 -7.02
C LEU A 141 -24.43 0.64 -5.59
N LYS A 142 -24.27 1.69 -4.79
CA LYS A 142 -24.89 1.77 -3.45
C LYS A 142 -26.41 1.70 -3.52
N THR A 143 -27.02 2.33 -4.52
CA THR A 143 -28.48 2.32 -4.70
C THR A 143 -28.97 0.93 -5.08
N LEU A 144 -28.29 0.25 -6.00
CA LEU A 144 -28.60 -1.15 -6.37
C LEU A 144 -28.41 -2.10 -5.18
N LEU A 145 -27.35 -1.92 -4.39
CA LEU A 145 -27.10 -2.73 -3.20
C LEU A 145 -28.21 -2.54 -2.14
N ASN A 146 -28.66 -1.31 -1.92
CA ASN A 146 -29.79 -1.04 -1.02
C ASN A 146 -31.09 -1.67 -1.53
N GLN A 147 -31.36 -1.62 -2.84
CA GLN A 147 -32.51 -2.28 -3.44
C GLN A 147 -32.45 -3.81 -3.28
N GLN A 148 -31.29 -4.42 -3.55
CA GLN A 148 -31.09 -5.85 -3.32
C GLN A 148 -31.30 -6.22 -1.85
N HIS A 149 -30.78 -5.41 -0.92
CA HIS A 149 -30.96 -5.64 0.51
C HIS A 149 -32.44 -5.60 0.91
N LEU A 150 -33.20 -4.64 0.36
CA LEU A 150 -34.63 -4.53 0.59
C LEU A 150 -35.40 -5.73 0.02
N LEU A 151 -35.06 -6.17 -1.19
CA LEU A 151 -35.67 -7.36 -1.80
C LEU A 151 -35.34 -8.63 -1.01
N LEU A 152 -34.10 -8.79 -0.55
CA LEU A 152 -33.71 -9.90 0.33
C LEU A 152 -34.44 -9.85 1.67
N GLN A 153 -34.65 -8.66 2.23
CA GLN A 153 -35.43 -8.50 3.46
C GLN A 153 -36.90 -8.87 3.24
N GLN A 154 -37.50 -8.44 2.13
CA GLN A 154 -38.87 -8.83 1.76
C GLN A 154 -38.97 -10.34 1.53
N LEU A 155 -38.02 -10.96 0.84
CA LEU A 155 -37.99 -12.41 0.65
C LEU A 155 -37.82 -13.18 1.97
N ARG A 156 -37.03 -12.67 2.92
CA ARG A 156 -36.93 -13.26 4.27
C ARG A 156 -38.24 -13.15 5.03
N LEU A 157 -38.93 -12.02 4.92
CA LEU A 157 -40.21 -11.78 5.59
C LEU A 157 -41.36 -12.56 4.92
N SER A 158 -41.36 -12.68 3.59
CA SER A 158 -42.33 -13.46 2.80
C SER A 158 -42.07 -14.96 2.88
N GLY A 159 -40.81 -15.39 2.93
CA GLY A 159 -40.42 -16.79 3.16
C GLY A 159 -40.74 -17.27 4.58
N ARG A 160 -40.83 -16.35 5.55
CA ARG A 160 -41.34 -16.63 6.90
C ARG A 160 -42.87 -16.83 6.92
N ALA A 161 -43.60 -16.32 5.93
CA ALA A 161 -45.05 -16.42 5.82
C ALA A 161 -45.54 -17.64 5.00
N ALA A 162 -44.64 -18.37 4.35
CA ALA A 162 -44.96 -19.53 3.52
C ALA A 162 -44.09 -20.75 3.87
N ALA A 163 -44.32 -21.34 5.04
CA ALA A 163 -44.09 -22.77 5.26
C ALA A 163 -44.91 -23.26 6.47
N PRO A 164 -45.95 -24.09 6.27
CA PRO A 164 -46.41 -24.98 7.33
C PRO A 164 -45.38 -26.08 7.55
N ALA A 165 -45.32 -26.57 8.78
CA ALA A 165 -44.47 -27.67 9.21
C ALA A 165 -44.67 -28.92 8.34
N ALA A 166 -43.57 -29.48 7.83
CA ALA A 166 -43.48 -30.89 7.46
C ALA A 166 -42.01 -31.33 7.42
N ASP A 167 -41.70 -32.34 8.22
CA ASP A 167 -40.45 -33.07 8.26
C ASP A 167 -39.98 -33.52 6.88
N ASN A 168 -38.68 -33.41 6.61
CA ASN A 168 -37.96 -34.52 5.99
C ASN A 168 -36.45 -34.44 6.26
N THR A 169 -35.97 -35.44 6.97
CA THR A 169 -34.57 -35.85 7.08
C THR A 169 -33.94 -35.96 5.70
N ARG A 170 -32.74 -35.37 5.50
CA ARG A 170 -31.55 -35.99 4.86
C ARG A 170 -30.47 -34.96 4.51
N SER A 171 -29.34 -35.09 5.21
CA SER A 171 -27.97 -34.84 4.71
C SER A 171 -27.59 -33.43 4.26
N GLY A 172 -26.75 -32.76 5.05
CA GLY A 172 -25.95 -31.61 4.60
C GLY A 172 -25.43 -30.80 5.77
N GLN A 173 -24.27 -31.17 6.30
CA GLN A 173 -23.52 -30.33 7.24
C GLN A 173 -23.20 -29.00 6.56
N THR A 174 -23.93 -27.96 6.95
CA THR A 174 -23.58 -26.57 6.68
C THR A 174 -23.59 -25.93 8.05
N GLU A 175 -22.41 -25.61 8.57
CA GLU A 175 -22.29 -24.90 9.85
C GLU A 175 -23.02 -23.56 9.72
N GLU A 176 -24.19 -23.49 10.35
CA GLU A 176 -24.97 -22.28 10.51
C GLU A 176 -24.22 -21.38 11.52
N LEU A 177 -23.46 -20.41 10.99
CA LEU A 177 -22.80 -19.39 11.81
C LEU A 177 -23.88 -18.57 12.54
N ASP A 178 -24.01 -18.80 13.85
CA ASP A 178 -24.91 -18.10 14.74
C ASP A 178 -24.57 -16.59 14.83
N LEU A 179 -25.36 -15.80 14.10
CA LEU A 179 -25.28 -14.33 13.97
C LEU A 179 -25.43 -13.59 15.31
N SER A 180 -25.84 -14.28 16.38
CA SER A 180 -25.96 -13.73 17.74
C SER A 180 -24.61 -13.30 18.34
N THR A 181 -23.50 -13.86 17.86
CA THR A 181 -22.14 -13.54 18.34
C THR A 181 -21.57 -12.23 17.78
N LEU A 182 -22.10 -11.72 16.65
CA LEU A 182 -21.64 -10.49 15.99
C LEU A 182 -22.19 -9.20 16.63
N GLY A 183 -23.16 -9.28 17.54
CA GLY A 183 -23.72 -8.12 18.24
C GLY A 183 -22.81 -7.57 19.36
N ALA A 184 -22.02 -8.43 19.99
CA ALA A 184 -21.20 -8.07 21.14
C ALA A 184 -20.05 -7.08 20.82
N PRO A 185 -19.33 -7.20 19.68
CA PRO A 185 -18.31 -6.22 19.28
C PRO A 185 -18.91 -4.85 18.93
N ALA A 186 -20.09 -4.82 18.31
CA ALA A 186 -20.77 -3.59 17.90
C ALA A 186 -21.25 -2.75 19.11
N GLN A 187 -21.71 -3.40 20.18
CA GLN A 187 -22.09 -2.70 21.42
C GLN A 187 -20.88 -2.10 22.14
N LYS A 188 -19.73 -2.79 22.15
CA LYS A 188 -18.48 -2.25 22.73
C LYS A 188 -18.02 -1.00 21.99
N MET A 189 -18.08 -0.98 20.65
CA MET A 189 -17.77 0.22 19.86
C MET A 189 -18.71 1.40 20.14
N LYS A 190 -19.99 1.14 20.45
CA LYS A 190 -20.96 2.20 20.77
C LYS A 190 -20.68 2.82 22.15
N GLN A 191 -20.29 2.01 23.13
CA GLN A 191 -19.84 2.49 24.44
C GLN A 191 -18.54 3.28 24.38
N ILE A 192 -17.58 2.88 23.53
CA ILE A 192 -16.33 3.61 23.34
C ILE A 192 -16.60 5.00 22.74
N ARG A 193 -17.52 5.10 21.77
CA ARG A 193 -17.97 6.39 21.21
C ARG A 193 -18.70 7.26 22.25
N GLN A 194 -19.53 6.67 23.10
CA GLN A 194 -20.20 7.42 24.19
C GLN A 194 -19.22 7.97 25.23
N LYS A 195 -18.07 7.33 25.43
CA LYS A 195 -17.04 7.77 26.39
C LYS A 195 -16.12 8.85 25.82
N GLY A 196 -16.29 9.28 24.57
CA GLY A 196 -15.55 10.40 23.98
C GLY A 196 -14.03 10.18 23.89
N ILE A 197 -13.59 8.92 23.80
CA ILE A 197 -12.17 8.55 23.69
C ILE A 197 -11.67 8.69 22.22
N PHE A 198 -12.58 9.01 21.29
CA PHE A 198 -12.31 9.41 19.91
C PHE A 198 -13.07 10.69 19.57
#